data_AF-A0A2A6NE33-F1
#
_entry.id   AF-A0A2A6NE33-F1
#
_cell.length_a   1.000
_cell.length_b   1.000
_cell.length_c   1.000
_cell.angle_alpha   90.00
_cell.angle_beta   90.00
_cell.angle_gamma   90.00
#
_symmetry.space_group_name_H-M   'P 1'
#
loop_
_entity.id
_entity.type
_entity.pdbx_description
1 polymer ?
#
loop_
_entity_poly.entity_id
_entity_poly.type
_entity_poly.pdbx_seq_one_letter_code
_entity_poly.pdbx_strand_id
1 'polypeptide(L)'
;MSARKPDPSPASLARADRQRLAAEEGARAMAEVERDAAAIRKNMERLRALREARETEAANEAELAPTPVAKKKARVKRIVR
;
A
#
# COMPACT_ATOMS: atom_id res chain seq x y z
N MET A 1 62.30 6.05 -5.34
CA MET A 1 61.71 7.17 -6.11
C MET A 1 60.30 6.79 -6.52
N SER A 2 59.27 7.40 -5.93
CA SER A 2 57.87 7.09 -6.25
C SER A 2 57.45 7.85 -7.51
N ALA A 3 57.14 7.14 -8.59
CA ALA A 3 56.68 7.75 -9.83
C ALA A 3 55.24 8.26 -9.67
N ARG A 4 55.02 9.57 -9.88
CA ARG A 4 53.68 10.17 -9.86
C ARG A 4 52.89 9.64 -11.06
N LYS A 5 51.64 9.21 -10.81
CA LYS A 5 50.76 8.77 -11.91
C LYS A 5 50.50 9.95 -12.85
N PRO A 6 50.50 9.73 -14.18
CA PRO A 6 50.21 10.78 -15.14
C PRO A 6 48.76 11.26 -14.98
N ASP A 7 48.53 12.54 -15.28
CA ASP A 7 47.20 13.12 -15.23
C ASP A 7 46.24 12.41 -16.19
N PRO A 8 44.96 12.23 -15.81
CA PRO A 8 43.99 11.51 -16.62
C PRO A 8 43.73 12.24 -17.94
N SER A 9 43.62 11.47 -19.02
CA SER A 9 43.28 12.03 -20.33
C SER A 9 41.87 12.64 -20.33
N PRO A 10 41.57 13.61 -21.23
CA PRO A 10 40.24 14.20 -21.34
C PRO A 10 39.13 13.17 -21.55
N ALA A 11 39.40 12.11 -22.31
CA ALA A 11 38.48 11.00 -22.51
C ALA A 11 38.22 10.20 -21.23
N SER A 12 39.21 10.08 -20.35
CA SER A 12 39.05 9.45 -19.04
C SER A 12 38.15 10.27 -18.12
N LEU A 13 38.33 11.59 -18.09
CA LEU A 13 37.48 12.50 -17.32
C LEU A 13 36.03 12.44 -17.81
N ALA A 14 35.80 12.52 -19.12
CA ALA A 14 34.45 12.41 -19.70
C ALA A 14 33.77 11.05 -19.45
N ARG A 15 34.54 9.96 -19.27
CA ARG A 15 33.97 8.67 -18.83
C ARG A 15 33.63 8.68 -17.35
N ALA A 16 34.51 9.23 -16.51
CA ALA A 16 34.28 9.34 -15.08
C ALA A 16 33.04 10.20 -14.77
N ASP A 17 32.87 11.32 -15.48
CA ASP A 17 31.71 12.19 -15.32
C ASP A 17 30.40 11.48 -15.70
N ARG A 18 30.38 10.74 -16.81
CA ARG A 18 29.22 9.93 -17.21
C ARG A 18 28.90 8.84 -16.19
N GLN A 19 29.91 8.17 -15.65
CA GLN A 19 29.70 7.16 -14.60
C GLN A 19 29.14 7.79 -13.33
N ARG A 20 29.63 8.97 -12.94
CA ARG A 20 29.11 9.69 -11.78
C ARG A 20 27.65 10.07 -11.97
N LEU A 21 27.29 10.64 -13.13
CA LEU A 21 25.91 11.00 -13.44
C LEU A 21 25.00 9.77 -13.44
N ALA A 22 25.40 8.68 -14.08
CA ALA A 22 24.62 7.44 -14.07
C ALA A 22 24.42 6.87 -12.65
N ALA A 23 25.44 6.96 -11.79
CA ALA A 23 25.32 6.53 -10.40
C ALA A 23 24.36 7.44 -9.59
N GLU A 24 24.45 8.75 -9.77
CA GLU A 24 23.55 9.71 -9.13
C GLU A 24 22.09 9.51 -9.58
N GLU A 25 21.87 9.32 -10.88
CA GLU A 25 20.54 9.05 -11.44
C GLU A 25 19.99 7.70 -10.94
N GLY A 26 20.82 6.66 -10.89
CA GLY A 26 20.45 5.37 -10.33
C GLY A 26 20.04 5.47 -8.86
N ALA A 27 20.80 6.21 -8.05
CA ALA A 27 20.47 6.44 -6.65
C ALA A 27 19.15 7.21 -6.48
N ARG A 28 18.89 8.21 -7.33
CA ARG A 28 17.61 8.95 -7.32
C ARG A 28 16.43 8.07 -7.68
N ALA A 29 16.56 7.23 -8.71
CA ALA A 29 15.51 6.32 -9.15
C ALA A 29 15.15 5.30 -8.04
N MET A 30 16.17 4.74 -7.36
CA MET A 30 15.94 3.84 -6.22
C MET A 30 15.21 4.55 -5.07
N ALA A 31 15.62 5.79 -4.75
CA ALA A 31 14.99 6.58 -3.70
C ALA A 31 13.53 6.95 -4.03
N GLU A 32 13.17 7.10 -5.31
CA GLU A 32 11.78 7.29 -5.76
C GLU A 32 10.95 6.03 -5.52
N VAL A 33 11.43 4.87 -5.95
CA VAL A 33 10.74 3.59 -5.73
C VAL A 33 10.51 3.32 -4.25
N GLU A 34 11.51 3.60 -3.40
CA GLU A 34 11.38 3.44 -1.95
C GLU A 34 10.32 4.37 -1.35
N ARG A 35 10.29 5.64 -1.78
CA ARG A 35 9.27 6.62 -1.36
C ARG A 35 7.86 6.16 -1.76
N ASP A 36 7.70 5.71 -3.00
CA ASP A 36 6.40 5.25 -3.50
C ASP A 36 5.93 4.00 -2.75
N ALA A 37 6.84 3.04 -2.53
CA ALA A 37 6.53 1.84 -1.77
C ALA A 37 6.12 2.18 -0.32
N ALA A 38 6.79 3.15 0.32
CA ALA A 38 6.42 3.62 1.65
C ALA A 38 5.06 4.32 1.66
N ALA A 39 4.75 5.13 0.64
CA ALA A 39 3.46 5.79 0.50
C ALA A 39 2.31 4.78 0.34
N ILE A 40 2.50 3.74 -0.47
CA ILE A 40 1.53 2.66 -0.66
C ILE A 40 1.27 1.93 0.66
N ARG A 41 2.32 1.56 1.41
CA ARG A 41 2.16 0.88 2.71
C ARG A 41 1.31 1.71 3.69
N LYS A 42 1.65 3.00 3.85
CA LYS A 42 0.89 3.93 4.71
C LYS A 42 -0.56 4.09 4.26
N ASN A 43 -0.80 4.16 2.94
CA ASN A 43 -2.16 4.23 2.41
C ASN A 43 -2.96 2.96 2.72
N MET A 44 -2.34 1.79 2.54
CA MET A 44 -2.97 0.51 2.86
C MET A 44 -3.29 0.37 4.34
N GLU A 45 -2.40 0.80 5.23
CA GLU A 45 -2.65 0.85 6.67
C GLU A 45 -3.85 1.76 7.00
N ARG A 46 -3.89 2.96 6.40
CA ARG A 46 -5.03 3.88 6.55
C ARG A 46 -6.33 3.28 6.05
N LEU A 47 -6.32 2.60 4.90
CA LEU A 47 -7.52 1.95 4.35
C LEU A 47 -8.01 0.80 5.24
N ARG A 48 -7.10 0.03 5.85
CA ARG A 48 -7.45 -1.01 6.83
C ARG A 48 -8.13 -0.39 8.04
N ALA A 49 -7.53 0.64 8.64
CA ALA A 49 -8.11 1.34 9.78
C ALA A 49 -9.51 1.92 9.48
N LEU A 50 -9.72 2.47 8.28
CA LEU A 50 -11.03 2.96 7.85
C LEU A 50 -12.06 1.85 7.65
N ARG A 51 -11.64 0.66 7.18
CA ARG A 51 -12.54 -0.50 7.06
C ARG A 51 -12.93 -1.03 8.43
N GLU A 52 -11.97 -1.20 9.33
CA GLU A 52 -12.22 -1.62 10.70
C GLU A 52 -13.18 -0.65 11.41
N ALA A 53 -12.96 0.66 11.29
CA ALA A 53 -13.88 1.66 11.84
C ALA A 53 -15.31 1.51 11.28
N ARG A 54 -15.45 1.38 9.96
CA ARG A 54 -16.77 1.17 9.32
C ARG A 54 -17.43 -0.15 9.73
N GLU A 55 -16.66 -1.21 9.88
CA GLU A 55 -17.18 -2.50 10.34
C GLU A 55 -17.67 -2.41 11.79
N THR A 56 -16.96 -1.68 12.66
CA THR A 56 -17.44 -1.42 14.03
C THR A 56 -18.71 -0.58 14.05
N GLU A 57 -18.80 0.47 13.22
CA GLU A 57 -20.01 1.28 13.08
C GLU A 57 -21.20 0.42 12.60
N ALA A 58 -21.00 -0.38 11.55
CA ALA A 58 -22.04 -1.26 11.02
C ALA A 58 -22.46 -2.35 12.02
N ALA A 59 -21.51 -2.90 12.79
CA ALA A 59 -21.82 -3.86 13.84
C ALA A 59 -22.65 -3.22 14.97
N ASN A 60 -22.30 -2.00 15.39
CA ASN A 60 -23.06 -1.25 16.39
C ASN A 60 -24.48 -0.92 15.89
N GLU A 61 -24.63 -0.52 14.62
CA GLU A 61 -25.94 -0.29 14.02
C GLU A 61 -26.77 -1.58 13.93
N ALA A 62 -26.15 -2.71 13.60
CA ALA A 62 -26.83 -4.00 13.56
C ALA A 62 -27.24 -4.51 14.95
N GLU A 63 -26.45 -4.22 15.99
CA GLU A 63 -26.80 -4.53 17.39
C GLU A 63 -27.97 -3.68 17.89
N LEU A 64 -28.03 -2.41 17.47
CA LEU A 64 -29.13 -1.50 17.80
C LEU A 64 -30.38 -1.73 16.94
N ALA A 65 -30.27 -2.43 15.81
CA ALA A 65 -31.40 -2.75 14.95
C ALA A 65 -32.34 -3.75 15.65
N PRO A 66 -33.64 -3.45 15.79
CA PRO A 66 -34.59 -4.37 16.40
C PRO A 66 -34.66 -5.65 15.57
N THR A 67 -34.40 -6.79 16.20
CA THR A 67 -34.47 -8.11 15.56
C THR A 67 -35.85 -8.30 14.92
N PRO A 68 -35.95 -8.64 13.61
CA PRO A 68 -37.23 -8.91 13.00
C PRO A 68 -37.79 -10.18 13.62
N VAL A 69 -38.79 -10.02 14.49
CA VAL A 69 -39.56 -11.12 15.08
C VAL A 69 -40.12 -11.97 13.95
N ALA A 70 -39.54 -13.16 13.73
CA ALA A 70 -39.97 -14.08 12.71
C ALA A 70 -41.41 -14.52 13.02
N LYS A 71 -42.38 -13.96 12.28
CA LYS A 71 -43.79 -14.33 12.41
C LYS A 71 -43.96 -15.80 11.98
N LYS A 72 -44.19 -16.69 12.95
CA LYS A 72 -44.48 -18.11 12.70
C LYS A 72 -45.74 -18.21 11.84
N LYS A 73 -45.63 -18.80 10.64
CA LYS A 73 -46.77 -19.07 9.75
C LYS A 73 -47.68 -20.11 10.43
N ALA A 74 -48.96 -19.76 10.61
CA ALA A 74 -49.94 -20.67 11.20
C ALA A 74 -50.18 -21.88 10.29
N ARG A 75 -50.00 -23.09 10.83
CA ARG A 75 -50.31 -24.35 10.14
C ARG A 75 -51.84 -24.51 10.05
N VAL A 76 -52.40 -24.38 8.85
CA VAL A 76 -53.80 -24.69 8.58
C VAL A 76 -54.01 -26.20 8.72
N LYS A 77 -54.82 -26.62 9.71
CA LYS A 77 -55.26 -28.01 9.83
C LYS A 77 -56.38 -28.25 8.81
N ARG A 78 -56.13 -29.13 7.84
CA ARG A 78 -57.12 -29.57 6.85
C ARG A 78 -58.13 -30.48 7.55
N ILE A 79 -59.37 -30.02 7.69
CA ILE A 79 -60.48 -30.87 8.14
C ILE A 79 -60.93 -31.68 6.93
N VAL A 80 -60.88 -33.01 7.05
CA VAL A 80 -61.48 -33.95 6.10
C VAL A 80 -62.91 -34.19 6.59
N ARG A 81 -63.89 -33.98 5.72
CA ARG A 81 -65.31 -34.24 5.96
C ARG A 81 -65.74 -35.45 5.16
#